data_AF-A0A359E866-F1
#
_entry.id   AF-A0A359E866-F1
#
_cell.length_a   1.000
_cell.length_b   1.000
_cell.length_c   1.000
_cell.angle_alpha   90.00
_cell.angle_beta   90.00
_cell.angle_gamma   90.00
#
_symmetry.space_group_name_H-M   'P 1'
#
loop_
_entity.id
_entity.type
_entity.pdbx_description
1 polymer ?
#
loop_
_entity_poly.entity_id
_entity_poly.type
_entity_poly.pdbx_seq_one_letter_code
_entity_poly.pdbx_strand_id
1 'polypeptide(L)'
;AQFPPPPSGPIADFLEVTGTLEVGETLTGSYDYVDPNELPEDGTTYQWYRLDSEFEPPVLIDGATAQTYTLVSADEGKLIVFEVTPSNGTETGMPTPSNPVGPIGGSGSGSGGGGGNNPPTVSNVSISGTLEVGETLTGSYDYDDLDSDPESGSVLTWYRSDDSGGTNKTAIGGADATTYTLVSADEGKYMSFSVIPSDGVDAGISGESSLVGPVQGESVSVSFAGGTGIEADPYQVETLEQLQALKDSPSSHFVLNNDLDASATSTWNSGAGFVPIGGNTPFTGSFDGQGFVITGLTIDRTTEDYVGLFAVIGDGGTVSNIGLEQLSISGGGNTGGLAGENNGTISGSYADGDVDGSAVVGGLVGLNNSNISESYSAGTVAGTQDIGGLVGL
;
A
#
# COMPACT_ATOMS: atom_id res chain seq x y z
N ALA A 1 14.43 -30.71 7.74
CA ALA A 1 15.69 -29.96 7.59
C ALA A 1 15.35 -28.73 6.78
N GLN A 2 15.30 -27.56 7.40
CA GLN A 2 15.24 -26.31 6.65
C GLN A 2 16.61 -26.14 5.98
N PHE A 3 16.62 -25.89 4.67
CA PHE A 3 17.83 -25.43 4.01
C PHE A 3 18.26 -24.11 4.67
N PRO A 4 19.56 -23.90 4.96
CA PRO A 4 20.01 -22.57 5.36
C PRO A 4 19.62 -21.58 4.25
N PRO A 5 19.22 -20.33 4.59
CA PRO A 5 19.08 -19.30 3.59
C PRO A 5 20.38 -19.24 2.76
N PRO A 6 20.30 -18.94 1.45
CA PRO A 6 21.52 -18.70 0.68
C PRO A 6 22.35 -17.64 1.42
N PRO A 7 23.68 -17.78 1.51
CA PRO A 7 24.51 -16.71 2.07
C PRO A 7 24.29 -15.47 1.20
N SER A 8 23.54 -14.52 1.73
CA SER A 8 23.61 -13.13 1.29
C SER A 8 24.93 -12.61 1.82
N GLY A 9 25.83 -12.20 0.92
CA GLY A 9 27.09 -11.57 1.30
C GLY A 9 26.88 -10.28 2.10
N PRO A 10 27.96 -9.64 2.56
CA PRO A 10 27.86 -8.42 3.35
C PRO A 10 27.20 -7.27 2.57
N ILE A 11 26.57 -6.35 3.29
CA ILE A 11 25.80 -5.22 2.77
C ILE A 11 26.33 -3.93 3.41
N ALA A 12 26.39 -2.85 2.63
CA ALA A 12 26.62 -1.49 3.11
C ALA A 12 25.26 -0.79 3.15
N ASP A 13 24.88 -0.27 4.30
CA ASP A 13 23.63 0.44 4.53
C ASP A 13 23.90 1.85 5.05
N PHE A 14 22.91 2.73 5.01
CA PHE A 14 22.97 4.10 5.55
C PHE A 14 24.21 4.90 5.10
N LEU A 15 24.47 4.94 3.80
CA LEU A 15 25.61 5.68 3.24
C LEU A 15 25.39 7.20 3.35
N GLU A 16 26.38 7.91 3.91
CA GLU A 16 26.38 9.36 4.06
C GLU A 16 27.73 9.95 3.63
N VAL A 17 27.71 11.13 3.01
CA VAL A 17 28.92 11.90 2.71
C VAL A 17 28.89 13.21 3.48
N THR A 18 29.92 13.44 4.29
CA THR A 18 30.05 14.64 5.12
C THR A 18 31.31 15.42 4.78
N GLY A 19 31.31 16.74 5.04
CA GLY A 19 32.44 17.62 4.79
C GLY A 19 32.01 18.91 4.09
N THR A 20 32.94 19.85 3.97
CA THR A 20 32.69 21.10 3.24
C THR A 20 32.79 20.84 1.73
N LEU A 21 31.77 21.24 0.98
CA LEU A 21 31.70 21.06 -0.47
C LEU A 21 32.47 22.18 -1.22
N GLU A 22 33.75 22.36 -0.92
CA GLU A 22 34.63 23.37 -1.56
C GLU A 22 35.92 22.71 -2.06
N VAL A 23 36.43 23.16 -3.21
CA VAL A 23 37.71 22.67 -3.74
C VAL A 23 38.84 22.92 -2.72
N GLY A 24 39.53 21.85 -2.36
CA GLY A 24 40.59 21.82 -1.35
C GLY A 24 40.14 21.21 -0.02
N GLU A 25 38.84 21.12 0.23
CA GLU A 25 38.27 20.50 1.42
C GLU A 25 38.14 18.98 1.26
N THR A 26 38.03 18.27 2.39
CA THR A 26 37.98 16.81 2.42
C THR A 26 36.60 16.32 2.79
N LEU A 27 36.01 15.51 1.91
CA LEU A 27 34.79 14.75 2.17
C LEU A 27 35.14 13.41 2.83
N THR A 28 34.22 12.94 3.66
CA THR A 28 34.29 11.65 4.36
C THR A 28 33.02 10.86 4.08
N GLY A 29 33.17 9.66 3.53
CA GLY A 29 32.09 8.71 3.37
C GLY A 29 31.92 7.82 4.60
N SER A 30 30.71 7.70 5.11
CA SER A 30 30.32 6.79 6.20
C SER A 30 29.22 5.84 5.75
N TYR A 31 29.15 4.67 6.38
CA TYR A 31 28.17 3.63 6.12
C TYR A 31 28.10 2.68 7.32
N ASP A 32 26.98 1.96 7.43
CA ASP A 32 26.80 0.85 8.34
C ASP A 32 27.12 -0.46 7.61
N TYR A 33 28.02 -1.25 8.19
CA TYR A 33 28.35 -2.58 7.69
C TYR A 33 27.42 -3.63 8.31
N VAL A 34 26.78 -4.44 7.48
CA VAL A 34 25.91 -5.53 7.91
C VAL A 34 26.32 -6.83 7.22
N ASP A 35 26.73 -7.82 8.01
CA ASP A 35 26.92 -9.19 7.52
C ASP A 35 25.82 -10.10 8.12
N PRO A 36 25.04 -10.80 7.28
CA PRO A 36 23.96 -11.69 7.74
C PRO A 36 24.42 -12.84 8.64
N ASN A 37 25.72 -13.18 8.62
CA ASN A 37 26.33 -14.19 9.48
C ASN A 37 27.13 -13.55 10.64
N GLU A 38 26.99 -12.25 10.86
CA GLU A 38 27.68 -11.46 11.88
C GLU A 38 29.22 -11.55 11.79
N LEU A 39 29.75 -11.80 10.59
CA LEU A 39 31.19 -11.79 10.36
C LEU A 39 31.74 -10.35 10.38
N PRO A 40 32.93 -10.13 10.96
CA PRO A 40 33.53 -8.80 10.99
C PRO A 40 33.90 -8.33 9.59
N GLU A 41 33.84 -7.02 9.40
CA GLU A 41 34.30 -6.37 8.18
C GLU A 41 35.81 -6.59 7.97
N ASP A 42 36.18 -7.03 6.77
CA ASP A 42 37.56 -7.19 6.34
C ASP A 42 37.68 -7.02 4.81
N GLY A 43 38.47 -6.05 4.37
CA GLY A 43 38.74 -5.82 2.96
C GLY A 43 37.67 -5.05 2.17
N THR A 44 36.77 -4.31 2.84
CA THR A 44 35.85 -3.37 2.17
C THR A 44 36.63 -2.35 1.35
N THR A 45 36.13 -2.04 0.15
CA THR A 45 36.75 -1.09 -0.77
C THR A 45 35.84 0.07 -1.09
N TYR A 46 36.46 1.20 -1.47
CA TYR A 46 35.78 2.45 -1.73
C TYR A 46 36.12 2.96 -3.12
N GLN A 47 35.20 3.72 -3.71
CA GLN A 47 35.44 4.47 -4.93
C GLN A 47 34.63 5.76 -4.93
N TRP A 48 35.23 6.86 -5.38
CA TRP A 48 34.54 8.11 -5.62
C TRP A 48 34.29 8.36 -7.11
N TYR A 49 33.16 8.99 -7.41
CA TYR A 49 32.73 9.35 -8.74
C TYR A 49 32.32 10.82 -8.82
N ARG A 50 32.40 11.36 -10.03
CA ARG A 50 32.00 12.72 -10.37
C ARG A 50 30.86 12.68 -11.38
N LEU A 51 29.82 13.48 -11.18
CA LEU A 51 28.69 13.59 -12.09
C LEU A 51 28.55 15.03 -12.60
N ASP A 52 28.16 15.16 -13.87
CA ASP A 52 27.80 16.45 -14.47
C ASP A 52 26.38 16.87 -14.07
N SER A 53 25.50 15.88 -13.84
CA SER A 53 24.16 16.00 -13.26
C SER A 53 23.70 14.63 -12.76
N GLU A 54 22.63 14.56 -11.96
CA GLU A 54 22.07 13.28 -11.47
C GLU A 54 21.50 12.37 -12.58
N PHE A 55 21.31 12.90 -13.79
CA PHE A 55 20.77 12.17 -14.93
C PHE A 55 21.85 11.62 -15.88
N GLU A 56 23.11 11.96 -15.65
CA GLU A 56 24.24 11.53 -16.46
C GLU A 56 25.06 10.45 -15.74
N PRO A 57 25.69 9.51 -16.46
CA PRO A 57 26.42 8.42 -15.84
C PRO A 57 27.63 8.93 -15.03
N PRO A 58 27.89 8.36 -13.85
CA PRO A 58 29.03 8.73 -13.02
C PRO A 58 30.35 8.49 -13.73
N VAL A 59 31.24 9.47 -13.66
CA VAL A 59 32.61 9.40 -14.17
C VAL A 59 33.54 9.05 -13.02
N LEU A 60 34.30 7.97 -13.19
CA LEU A 60 35.30 7.51 -12.23
C LEU A 60 36.32 8.62 -11.90
N ILE A 61 36.55 8.87 -10.61
CA ILE A 61 37.68 9.67 -10.15
C ILE A 61 38.87 8.74 -9.92
N ASP A 62 39.82 8.76 -10.86
CA ASP A 62 40.96 7.85 -10.84
C ASP A 62 41.78 7.96 -9.54
N GLY A 63 42.01 6.81 -8.90
CA GLY A 63 42.76 6.70 -7.65
C GLY A 63 42.03 7.16 -6.37
N ALA A 64 40.79 7.66 -6.45
CA ALA A 64 40.01 8.03 -5.28
C ALA A 64 39.36 6.80 -4.62
N THR A 65 40.19 5.99 -3.96
CA THR A 65 39.78 4.70 -3.36
C THR A 65 39.86 4.69 -1.82
N ALA A 66 39.97 5.85 -1.20
CA ALA A 66 39.96 6.00 0.24
C ALA A 66 38.55 6.34 0.74
N GLN A 67 38.30 6.11 2.03
CA GLN A 67 37.05 6.51 2.67
C GLN A 67 36.88 8.04 2.71
N THR A 68 37.97 8.79 2.50
CA THR A 68 37.96 10.23 2.35
C THR A 68 38.40 10.65 0.95
N TYR A 69 37.92 11.80 0.49
CA TYR A 69 38.29 12.39 -0.78
C TYR A 69 38.50 13.90 -0.65
N THR A 70 39.68 14.38 -1.03
CA THR A 70 39.96 15.82 -1.09
C THR A 70 39.54 16.35 -2.45
N LEU A 71 38.64 17.32 -2.44
CA LEU A 71 38.06 17.93 -3.63
C LEU A 71 39.12 18.70 -4.41
N VAL A 72 39.14 18.50 -5.72
CA VAL A 72 40.06 19.14 -6.66
C VAL A 72 39.33 20.10 -7.58
N SER A 73 40.07 20.98 -8.27
CA SER A 73 39.48 21.97 -9.20
C SER A 73 38.63 21.38 -10.31
N ALA A 74 38.79 20.09 -10.62
CA ALA A 74 37.96 19.41 -11.61
C ALA A 74 36.56 19.03 -11.10
N ASP A 75 36.36 19.09 -9.78
CA ASP A 75 35.08 18.82 -9.11
C ASP A 75 34.21 20.07 -9.02
N GLU A 76 34.77 21.27 -9.22
CA GLU A 76 34.02 22.52 -9.17
C GLU A 76 32.80 22.49 -10.09
N GLY A 77 31.63 22.77 -9.52
CA GLY A 77 30.33 22.73 -10.21
C GLY A 77 29.80 21.32 -10.49
N LYS A 78 30.42 20.26 -9.94
CA LYS A 78 30.05 18.86 -10.17
C LYS A 78 29.45 18.26 -8.91
N LEU A 79 28.73 17.14 -9.08
CA LEU A 79 28.30 16.32 -7.96
C LEU A 79 29.32 15.21 -7.72
N ILE A 80 29.41 14.75 -6.47
CA ILE A 80 30.33 13.73 -6.01
C ILE A 80 29.54 12.59 -5.38
N VAL A 81 29.86 11.36 -5.75
CA VAL A 81 29.24 10.13 -5.20
C VAL A 81 30.31 9.28 -4.56
N PHE A 82 30.01 8.73 -3.39
CA PHE A 82 30.82 7.76 -2.68
C PHE A 82 30.22 6.37 -2.84
N GLU A 83 31.00 5.37 -3.22
CA GLU A 83 30.55 3.98 -3.38
C GLU A 83 31.34 3.05 -2.47
N VAL A 84 30.63 2.12 -1.83
CA VAL A 84 31.18 1.12 -0.94
C VAL A 84 30.94 -0.26 -1.53
N THR A 85 31.99 -1.08 -1.61
CA THR A 85 31.87 -2.53 -1.87
C THR A 85 32.25 -3.28 -0.60
N PRO A 86 31.28 -3.69 0.24
CA PRO A 86 31.54 -4.28 1.54
C PRO A 86 32.13 -5.68 1.41
N SER A 87 32.96 -6.09 2.38
CA SER A 87 33.62 -7.40 2.38
C SER A 87 33.87 -7.90 3.80
N ASN A 88 33.76 -9.22 3.99
CA ASN A 88 34.12 -9.94 5.22
C ASN A 88 35.45 -10.70 5.12
N GLY A 89 36.22 -10.42 4.07
CA GLY A 89 37.52 -11.04 3.74
C GLY A 89 37.39 -12.31 2.89
N THR A 90 36.20 -12.90 2.82
CA THR A 90 35.93 -14.12 2.01
C THR A 90 34.82 -13.95 0.99
N GLU A 91 33.85 -13.08 1.27
CA GLU A 91 32.72 -12.75 0.42
C GLU A 91 32.67 -11.24 0.23
N THR A 92 32.31 -10.82 -0.98
CA THR A 92 32.18 -9.41 -1.37
C THR A 92 30.71 -9.14 -1.68
N GLY A 93 30.18 -8.07 -1.11
CA GLY A 93 28.85 -7.56 -1.40
C GLY A 93 28.79 -6.82 -2.73
N MET A 94 27.59 -6.39 -3.08
CA MET A 94 27.39 -5.54 -4.26
C MET A 94 27.90 -4.11 -3.98
N PRO A 95 28.55 -3.45 -4.96
CA PRO A 95 28.84 -2.03 -4.86
C PRO A 95 27.57 -1.22 -4.63
N THR A 96 27.59 -0.34 -3.62
CA THR A 96 26.45 0.47 -3.20
C THR A 96 26.86 1.93 -3.17
N PRO A 97 26.27 2.81 -4.01
CA PRO A 97 26.57 4.23 -4.05
C PRO A 97 25.75 5.02 -3.01
N SER A 98 26.32 6.13 -2.52
CA SER A 98 25.62 7.18 -1.78
C SER A 98 24.72 8.01 -2.70
N ASN A 99 23.87 8.84 -2.12
CA ASN A 99 23.29 9.96 -2.85
C ASN A 99 24.42 10.91 -3.30
N PRO A 100 24.31 11.55 -4.48
CA PRO A 100 25.25 12.59 -4.90
C PRO A 100 25.26 13.78 -3.94
N VAL A 101 26.43 14.34 -3.67
CA VAL A 101 26.60 15.60 -2.94
C VAL A 101 27.26 16.66 -3.82
N GLY A 102 26.79 17.89 -3.74
CA GLY A 102 27.28 19.00 -4.56
C GLY A 102 26.14 19.95 -4.94
N PRO A 103 26.41 20.92 -5.83
CA PRO A 103 27.65 21.12 -6.58
C PRO A 103 28.82 21.57 -5.68
N ILE A 104 30.05 21.21 -6.05
CA ILE A 104 31.25 21.64 -5.30
C ILE A 104 31.62 23.10 -5.64
N GLY A 105 31.82 23.94 -4.63
CA GLY A 105 32.29 25.32 -4.76
C GLY A 105 33.79 25.44 -5.09
N GLY A 106 34.20 26.54 -5.73
CA GLY A 106 35.60 26.77 -6.15
C GLY A 106 36.57 27.07 -4.99
N SER A 107 37.88 26.97 -5.23
CA SER A 107 38.90 27.07 -4.16
C SER A 107 39.19 28.52 -3.77
N GLY A 108 38.73 28.94 -2.59
CA GLY A 108 39.21 30.14 -1.91
C GLY A 108 38.14 31.14 -1.55
N SER A 109 37.58 30.99 -0.35
CA SER A 109 37.18 32.14 0.46
C SER A 109 37.52 31.95 1.95
N GLY A 110 38.81 32.07 2.27
CA GLY A 110 39.26 32.28 3.64
C GLY A 110 38.92 33.69 4.15
N SER A 111 37.82 33.82 4.88
CA SER A 111 37.45 34.84 5.89
C SER A 111 37.75 36.32 5.60
N GLY A 112 36.68 37.08 5.35
CA GLY A 112 36.59 38.52 5.57
C GLY A 112 35.14 38.94 5.70
N GLY A 113 34.71 39.41 6.88
CA GLY A 113 33.31 39.75 7.14
C GLY A 113 32.72 40.75 6.13
N GLY A 114 31.62 40.33 5.50
CA GLY A 114 30.76 41.16 4.64
C GLY A 114 30.23 40.42 3.40
N GLY A 115 29.06 39.78 3.51
CA GLY A 115 28.16 39.46 2.39
C GLY A 115 28.66 38.43 1.37
N GLY A 116 28.96 37.20 1.80
CA GLY A 116 29.09 36.06 0.89
C GLY A 116 27.82 35.23 0.97
N ASN A 117 27.29 34.80 -0.18
CA ASN A 117 26.09 33.98 -0.29
C ASN A 117 26.33 32.61 0.36
N ASN A 118 25.48 32.22 1.31
CA ASN A 118 25.51 30.90 1.93
C ASN A 118 24.52 29.97 1.22
N PRO A 119 24.87 28.68 0.97
CA PRO A 119 23.91 27.73 0.42
C PRO A 119 22.71 27.56 1.35
N PRO A 120 21.48 27.44 0.80
CA PRO A 120 20.29 27.25 1.61
C PRO A 120 20.23 25.85 2.21
N THR A 121 19.32 25.67 3.16
CA THR A 121 19.03 24.38 3.80
C THR A 121 17.56 24.04 3.66
N VAL A 122 17.26 22.75 3.71
CA VAL A 122 15.89 22.25 3.74
C VAL A 122 15.66 21.39 4.97
N SER A 123 14.48 21.50 5.57
CA SER A 123 14.06 20.68 6.70
C SER A 123 12.57 20.32 6.60
N ASN A 124 12.08 19.45 7.50
CA ASN A 124 10.67 19.05 7.57
C ASN A 124 10.08 18.52 6.25
N VAL A 125 10.91 17.87 5.43
CA VAL A 125 10.49 17.27 4.16
C VAL A 125 9.48 16.15 4.45
N SER A 126 8.28 16.28 3.91
CA SER A 126 7.16 15.38 4.22
C SER A 126 6.21 15.22 3.05
N ILE A 127 5.46 14.12 3.05
CA ILE A 127 4.39 13.85 2.10
C ILE A 127 3.06 13.83 2.84
N SER A 128 2.02 14.40 2.22
CA SER A 128 0.64 14.29 2.66
C SER A 128 -0.28 13.97 1.47
N GLY A 129 -1.47 13.43 1.76
CA GLY A 129 -2.44 13.02 0.74
C GLY A 129 -2.92 11.58 0.95
N THR A 130 -3.84 11.15 0.11
CA THR A 130 -4.35 9.77 0.08
C THR A 130 -3.44 8.90 -0.79
N LEU A 131 -3.01 7.75 -0.27
CA LEU A 131 -2.15 6.80 -0.99
C LEU A 131 -2.99 5.85 -1.84
N GLU A 132 -3.59 6.39 -2.90
CA GLU A 132 -4.45 5.66 -3.82
C GLU A 132 -4.22 6.13 -5.24
N VAL A 133 -4.19 5.21 -6.22
CA VAL A 133 -4.06 5.57 -7.63
C VAL A 133 -5.16 6.57 -8.01
N GLY A 134 -4.78 7.63 -8.73
CA GLY A 134 -5.67 8.74 -9.10
C GLY A 134 -5.67 9.91 -8.10
N GLU A 135 -5.28 9.69 -6.85
CA GLU A 135 -5.19 10.74 -5.83
C GLU A 135 -3.89 11.55 -5.96
N THR A 136 -3.91 12.79 -5.45
CA THR A 136 -2.75 13.69 -5.50
C THR A 136 -2.04 13.77 -4.15
N LEU A 137 -0.76 13.42 -4.15
CA LEU A 137 0.15 13.65 -3.04
C LEU A 137 0.73 15.07 -3.10
N THR A 138 0.99 15.64 -1.93
CA THR A 138 1.63 16.94 -1.74
C THR A 138 2.90 16.77 -0.90
N GLY A 139 4.05 17.10 -1.49
CA GLY A 139 5.33 17.26 -0.84
C GLY A 139 5.43 18.64 -0.19
N SER A 140 5.87 18.68 1.06
CA SER A 140 6.08 19.91 1.84
C SER A 140 7.49 19.93 2.42
N TYR A 141 8.08 21.11 2.55
CA TYR A 141 9.38 21.32 3.16
C TYR A 141 9.53 22.76 3.65
N ASP A 142 10.44 22.96 4.59
CA ASP A 142 10.86 24.28 5.07
C ASP A 142 12.20 24.64 4.43
N TYR A 143 12.25 25.78 3.76
CA TYR A 143 13.46 26.40 3.21
C TYR A 143 14.01 27.42 4.21
N ASP A 144 15.29 27.34 4.53
CA ASP A 144 15.97 28.32 5.38
C ASP A 144 17.31 28.70 4.77
N ASP A 145 17.59 30.00 4.77
CA ASP A 145 18.79 30.59 4.20
C ASP A 145 19.40 31.60 5.17
N LEU A 146 20.71 31.51 5.43
CA LEU A 146 21.39 32.32 6.44
C LEU A 146 21.45 33.80 6.07
N ASP A 147 21.49 34.11 4.77
CA ASP A 147 21.52 35.47 4.24
C ASP A 147 20.12 35.97 3.85
N SER A 148 19.11 35.11 3.99
CA SER A 148 17.69 35.35 3.70
C SER A 148 17.40 35.56 2.22
N ASP A 149 18.18 34.92 1.34
CA ASP A 149 17.92 34.93 -0.09
C ASP A 149 16.70 34.07 -0.43
N PRO A 150 15.83 34.53 -1.35
CA PRO A 150 14.61 33.82 -1.70
C PRO A 150 14.93 32.54 -2.48
N GLU A 151 14.17 31.48 -2.18
CA GLU A 151 14.25 30.23 -2.94
C GLU A 151 14.04 30.48 -4.44
N SER A 152 14.96 29.97 -5.25
CA SER A 152 14.92 30.04 -6.70
C SER A 152 15.71 28.87 -7.31
N GLY A 153 15.04 28.00 -8.06
CA GLY A 153 15.72 26.94 -8.81
C GLY A 153 15.96 25.64 -8.02
N SER A 154 15.31 25.46 -6.87
CA SER A 154 15.30 24.18 -6.17
C SER A 154 14.82 23.04 -7.07
N VAL A 155 15.46 21.88 -6.92
CA VAL A 155 15.10 20.66 -7.66
C VAL A 155 14.24 19.78 -6.78
N LEU A 156 13.07 19.41 -7.29
CA LEU A 156 12.12 18.53 -6.61
C LEU A 156 12.07 17.21 -7.35
N THR A 157 12.11 16.09 -6.63
CA THR A 157 12.08 14.76 -7.24
C THR A 157 11.18 13.83 -6.42
N TRP A 158 10.22 13.20 -7.09
CA TRP A 158 9.46 12.07 -6.53
C TRP A 158 10.12 10.74 -6.87
N TYR A 159 10.12 9.82 -5.90
CA TYR A 159 10.66 8.48 -6.06
C TYR A 159 9.60 7.42 -5.75
N ARG A 160 9.78 6.25 -6.35
CA ARG A 160 9.08 5.01 -6.02
C ARG A 160 10.05 3.94 -5.57
N SER A 161 9.66 3.16 -4.57
CA SER A 161 10.39 1.99 -4.05
C SER A 161 9.47 0.77 -3.99
N ASP A 162 10.08 -0.42 -4.03
CA ASP A 162 9.35 -1.69 -4.07
C ASP A 162 8.80 -2.13 -2.71
N ASP A 163 9.36 -1.63 -1.61
CA ASP A 163 8.99 -1.97 -0.24
C ASP A 163 9.20 -0.81 0.75
N SER A 164 8.82 -1.04 2.01
CA SER A 164 8.98 -0.08 3.10
C SER A 164 10.44 0.16 3.52
N GLY A 165 11.37 -0.66 3.04
CA GLY A 165 12.81 -0.49 3.23
C GLY A 165 13.46 0.35 2.14
N GLY A 166 12.71 0.76 1.12
CA GLY A 166 13.21 1.61 0.05
C GLY A 166 13.92 0.87 -1.07
N THR A 167 13.80 -0.46 -1.17
CA THR A 167 14.51 -1.22 -2.20
C THR A 167 14.10 -0.81 -3.62
N ASN A 168 15.03 -0.92 -4.57
CA ASN A 168 14.86 -0.56 -5.99
C ASN A 168 14.30 0.86 -6.21
N LYS A 169 14.68 1.80 -5.33
CA LYS A 169 14.29 3.21 -5.43
C LYS A 169 14.61 3.77 -6.82
N THR A 170 13.59 4.32 -7.47
CA THR A 170 13.68 4.86 -8.82
C THR A 170 12.99 6.22 -8.90
N ALA A 171 13.66 7.21 -9.52
CA ALA A 171 13.08 8.53 -9.75
C ALA A 171 11.93 8.47 -10.76
N ILE A 172 10.86 9.22 -10.51
CA ILE A 172 9.71 9.32 -11.40
C ILE A 172 9.94 10.47 -12.37
N GLY A 173 10.26 10.15 -13.62
CA GLY A 173 10.59 11.15 -14.64
C GLY A 173 9.46 12.16 -14.85
N GLY A 174 9.81 13.45 -14.77
CA GLY A 174 8.86 14.57 -14.96
C GLY A 174 7.98 14.88 -13.75
N ALA A 175 8.17 14.21 -12.61
CA ALA A 175 7.54 14.56 -11.34
C ALA A 175 8.44 15.55 -10.58
N ASP A 176 8.45 16.80 -11.05
CA ASP A 176 9.33 17.89 -10.57
C ASP A 176 8.57 19.03 -9.86
N ALA A 177 7.33 18.76 -9.45
CA ALA A 177 6.49 19.69 -8.70
C ALA A 177 6.32 19.25 -7.24
N THR A 178 5.84 20.18 -6.40
CA THR A 178 5.44 19.88 -5.01
C THR A 178 4.21 18.98 -4.92
N THR A 179 3.58 18.66 -6.05
CA THR A 179 2.44 17.74 -6.12
C THR A 179 2.69 16.64 -7.13
N TYR A 180 2.23 15.43 -6.82
CA TYR A 180 2.27 14.28 -7.72
C TYR A 180 0.96 13.49 -7.68
N THR A 181 0.33 13.30 -8.84
CA THR A 181 -0.86 12.46 -8.95
C THR A 181 -0.43 11.01 -9.17
N LEU A 182 -0.86 10.12 -8.27
CA LEU A 182 -0.53 8.71 -8.29
C LEU A 182 -1.10 8.04 -9.54
N VAL A 183 -0.30 7.21 -10.21
CA VAL A 183 -0.69 6.47 -11.41
C VAL A 183 -0.70 4.97 -11.13
N SER A 184 -1.28 4.17 -12.04
CA SER A 184 -1.35 2.71 -11.88
C SER A 184 0.01 2.03 -11.69
N ALA A 185 1.09 2.61 -12.20
CA ALA A 185 2.44 2.09 -11.97
C ALA A 185 2.96 2.30 -10.53
N ASP A 186 2.31 3.16 -9.74
CA ASP A 186 2.60 3.37 -8.31
C ASP A 186 1.89 2.34 -7.43
N GLU A 187 0.89 1.60 -7.94
CA GLU A 187 0.15 0.62 -7.14
C GLU A 187 1.09 -0.40 -6.48
N GLY A 188 0.94 -0.57 -5.17
CA GLY A 188 1.78 -1.42 -4.33
C GLY A 188 3.18 -0.85 -4.01
N LYS A 189 3.54 0.33 -4.53
CA LYS A 189 4.84 0.99 -4.29
C LYS A 189 4.80 1.91 -3.08
N TYR A 190 6.00 2.27 -2.62
CA TYR A 190 6.25 3.25 -1.57
C TYR A 190 6.84 4.51 -2.18
N MET A 191 6.36 5.67 -1.73
CA MET A 191 6.69 6.97 -2.31
C MET A 191 7.58 7.78 -1.36
N SER A 192 8.56 8.49 -1.91
CA SER A 192 9.31 9.52 -1.20
C SER A 192 9.49 10.77 -2.05
N PHE A 193 9.72 11.90 -1.39
CA PHE A 193 9.84 13.22 -2.00
C PHE A 193 11.14 13.87 -1.53
N SER A 194 11.96 14.30 -2.48
CA SER A 194 13.27 14.91 -2.22
C SER A 194 13.35 16.32 -2.78
N VAL A 195 14.11 17.16 -2.09
CA VAL A 195 14.33 18.56 -2.39
C VAL A 195 15.82 18.86 -2.30
N ILE A 196 16.39 19.41 -3.36
CA ILE A 196 17.69 20.09 -3.33
C ILE A 196 17.39 21.59 -3.33
N PRO A 197 17.51 22.29 -2.19
CA PRO A 197 17.15 23.70 -2.12
C PRO A 197 18.16 24.56 -2.89
N SER A 198 17.71 25.65 -3.51
CA SER A 198 18.60 26.63 -4.15
C SER A 198 18.04 28.06 -4.03
N ASP A 199 18.94 29.03 -3.89
CA ASP A 199 18.66 30.47 -3.90
C ASP A 199 18.85 31.11 -5.30
N GLY A 200 19.18 30.29 -6.30
CA GLY A 200 19.45 30.70 -7.69
C GLY A 200 20.92 30.93 -8.02
N VAL A 201 21.80 30.86 -7.02
CA VAL A 201 23.26 30.95 -7.13
C VAL A 201 23.90 29.68 -6.60
N ASP A 202 23.58 29.33 -5.35
CA ASP A 202 24.08 28.16 -4.64
C ASP A 202 22.96 27.13 -4.44
N ALA A 203 23.36 25.86 -4.37
CA ALA A 203 22.45 24.76 -4.03
C ALA A 203 22.88 24.13 -2.71
N GLY A 204 21.90 23.84 -1.88
CA GLY A 204 22.08 23.22 -0.58
C GLY A 204 22.11 21.70 -0.61
N ILE A 205 22.22 21.11 0.58
CA ILE A 205 22.18 19.66 0.75
C ILE A 205 20.75 19.15 0.54
N SER A 206 20.60 18.02 -0.15
CA SER A 206 19.32 17.37 -0.37
C SER A 206 18.65 16.97 0.95
N GLY A 207 17.36 17.24 1.09
CA GLY A 207 16.50 16.62 2.09
C GLY A 207 15.50 15.67 1.44
N GLU A 208 15.11 14.62 2.14
CA GLU A 208 14.12 13.64 1.67
C GLU A 208 13.12 13.29 2.76
N SER A 209 11.86 13.10 2.38
CA SER A 209 10.82 12.62 3.27
C SER A 209 11.03 11.16 3.67
N SER A 210 10.41 10.75 4.77
CA SER A 210 10.15 9.32 5.02
C SER A 210 9.34 8.71 3.86
N LEU A 211 9.49 7.41 3.65
CA LEU A 211 8.65 6.63 2.73
C LEU A 211 7.20 6.57 3.23
N VAL A 212 6.25 6.71 2.31
CA VAL A 212 4.81 6.53 2.55
C VAL A 212 4.27 5.46 1.59
N GLY A 213 3.49 4.51 2.08
CA GLY A 213 2.99 3.40 1.25
C GLY A 213 2.52 2.20 2.07
N PRO A 214 2.06 1.13 1.40
CA PRO A 214 1.97 1.01 -0.06
C PRO A 214 0.80 1.82 -0.65
N VAL A 215 0.95 2.32 -1.87
CA VAL A 215 -0.15 2.94 -2.64
C VAL A 215 -1.18 1.89 -2.98
N GLN A 216 -2.45 2.17 -2.67
CA GLN A 216 -3.58 1.31 -2.99
C GLN A 216 -3.98 1.49 -4.46
N GLY A 217 -4.52 0.44 -5.08
CA GLY A 217 -5.17 0.55 -6.38
C GLY A 217 -6.39 1.48 -6.32
N GLU A 218 -6.86 1.96 -7.48
CA GLU A 218 -8.07 2.79 -7.56
C GLU A 218 -9.25 2.08 -6.86
N SER A 219 -9.89 2.77 -5.92
CA SER A 219 -11.18 2.38 -5.38
C SER A 219 -12.22 2.64 -6.47
N VAL A 220 -12.51 1.61 -7.27
CA VAL A 220 -13.68 1.65 -8.14
C VAL A 220 -14.92 1.62 -7.26
N SER A 221 -15.43 2.81 -6.91
CA SER A 221 -16.74 2.91 -6.28
C SER A 221 -17.79 2.41 -7.26
N VAL A 222 -18.37 1.24 -6.94
CA VAL A 222 -19.46 0.69 -7.73
C VAL A 222 -20.68 1.58 -7.50
N SER A 223 -21.15 2.26 -8.55
CA SER A 223 -22.40 3.00 -8.48
C SER A 223 -23.60 2.05 -8.58
N PHE A 224 -24.56 2.23 -7.69
CA PHE A 224 -25.85 1.57 -7.76
C PHE A 224 -26.67 2.10 -8.94
N ALA A 225 -27.63 1.30 -9.41
CA ALA A 225 -28.48 1.67 -10.56
C ALA A 225 -29.36 2.90 -10.28
N GLY A 226 -29.61 3.17 -9.00
CA GLY A 226 -30.35 4.33 -8.51
C GLY A 226 -30.45 4.31 -6.98
N GLY A 227 -31.20 5.27 -6.44
CA GLY A 227 -31.40 5.43 -4.99
C GLY A 227 -30.27 6.18 -4.28
N THR A 228 -30.55 6.58 -3.05
CA THR A 228 -29.62 7.30 -2.17
C THR A 228 -29.22 6.50 -0.93
N GLY A 229 -29.74 5.28 -0.78
CA GLY A 229 -29.42 4.38 0.32
C GLY A 229 -30.17 4.68 1.62
N ILE A 230 -31.12 5.62 1.61
CA ILE A 230 -32.03 5.88 2.73
C ILE A 230 -33.29 5.01 2.61
N GLU A 231 -34.01 4.80 3.72
CA GLU A 231 -35.21 3.94 3.75
C GLU A 231 -36.27 4.34 2.72
N ALA A 232 -36.47 5.64 2.51
CA ALA A 232 -37.44 6.17 1.55
C ALA A 232 -36.99 6.10 0.08
N ASP A 233 -35.70 5.85 -0.17
CA ASP A 233 -35.07 5.83 -1.48
C ASP A 233 -33.86 4.88 -1.48
N PRO A 234 -34.12 3.56 -1.36
CA PRO A 234 -33.07 2.55 -1.21
C PRO A 234 -32.22 2.44 -2.47
N TYR A 235 -30.96 2.07 -2.31
CA TYR A 235 -30.08 1.74 -3.42
C TYR A 235 -30.64 0.57 -4.24
N GLN A 236 -30.60 0.71 -5.56
CA GLN A 236 -31.09 -0.28 -6.49
C GLN A 236 -29.95 -1.17 -6.98
N VAL A 237 -30.08 -2.47 -6.73
CA VAL A 237 -29.10 -3.49 -7.09
C VAL A 237 -29.59 -4.23 -8.33
N GLU A 238 -28.76 -4.25 -9.38
CA GLU A 238 -29.04 -4.88 -10.66
C GLU A 238 -27.88 -5.74 -11.22
N THR A 239 -26.71 -5.69 -10.57
CA THR A 239 -25.51 -6.49 -10.95
C THR A 239 -24.85 -7.14 -9.73
N LEU A 240 -23.99 -8.14 -9.97
CA LEU A 240 -23.23 -8.81 -8.90
C LEU A 240 -22.22 -7.88 -8.23
N GLU A 241 -21.61 -6.98 -8.98
CA GLU A 241 -20.66 -6.00 -8.46
C GLU A 241 -21.37 -5.04 -7.49
N GLN A 242 -22.60 -4.61 -7.83
CA GLN A 242 -23.44 -3.83 -6.95
C GLN A 242 -23.85 -4.63 -5.70
N LEU A 243 -24.22 -5.90 -5.87
CA LEU A 243 -24.50 -6.79 -4.73
C LEU A 243 -23.29 -6.90 -3.79
N GLN A 244 -22.08 -7.04 -4.33
CA GLN A 244 -20.85 -7.12 -3.54
C GLN A 244 -20.51 -5.81 -2.84
N ALA A 245 -20.86 -4.67 -3.44
CA ALA A 245 -20.62 -3.32 -2.91
C ALA A 245 -21.51 -2.97 -1.69
N LEU A 246 -22.53 -3.76 -1.37
CA LEU A 246 -23.32 -3.58 -0.13
C LEU A 246 -22.43 -3.58 1.12
N LYS A 247 -21.32 -4.32 1.09
CA LYS A 247 -20.36 -4.39 2.19
C LYS A 247 -19.79 -3.01 2.57
N ASP A 248 -19.77 -2.07 1.63
CA ASP A 248 -19.18 -0.73 1.80
C ASP A 248 -20.20 0.27 2.37
N SER A 249 -21.46 -0.13 2.56
CA SER A 249 -22.54 0.70 3.10
C SER A 249 -23.50 -0.10 3.99
N PRO A 250 -23.02 -0.71 5.09
CA PRO A 250 -23.75 -1.74 5.85
C PRO A 250 -25.00 -1.24 6.59
N SER A 251 -25.17 0.07 6.75
CA SER A 251 -26.35 0.70 7.37
C SER A 251 -27.36 1.25 6.36
N SER A 252 -27.07 1.14 5.05
CA SER A 252 -27.95 1.65 3.99
C SER A 252 -29.06 0.67 3.63
N HIS A 253 -30.06 1.17 2.91
CA HIS A 253 -31.21 0.40 2.46
C HIS A 253 -31.07 0.03 0.98
N PHE A 254 -31.41 -1.20 0.63
CA PHE A 254 -31.19 -1.80 -0.67
C PHE A 254 -32.44 -2.54 -1.15
N VAL A 255 -32.69 -2.48 -2.46
CA VAL A 255 -33.69 -3.29 -3.15
C VAL A 255 -33.06 -3.98 -4.34
N LEU A 256 -33.42 -5.25 -4.55
CA LEU A 256 -33.06 -5.98 -5.76
C LEU A 256 -34.09 -5.72 -6.84
N ASN A 257 -33.66 -5.40 -8.07
CA ASN A 257 -34.56 -5.02 -9.18
C ASN A 257 -34.69 -6.08 -10.28
N ASN A 258 -33.88 -7.13 -10.23
CA ASN A 258 -33.86 -8.23 -11.20
C ASN A 258 -33.28 -9.49 -10.55
N ASP A 259 -33.49 -10.63 -11.23
CA ASP A 259 -32.74 -11.84 -10.89
C ASP A 259 -31.26 -11.66 -11.23
N LEU A 260 -30.38 -12.22 -10.39
CA LEU A 260 -28.94 -12.20 -10.59
C LEU A 260 -28.39 -13.62 -10.81
N ASP A 261 -27.62 -13.81 -11.88
CA ASP A 261 -26.81 -15.01 -12.08
C ASP A 261 -25.42 -14.79 -11.46
N ALA A 262 -25.21 -15.36 -10.28
CA ALA A 262 -23.98 -15.28 -9.49
C ALA A 262 -22.97 -16.40 -9.80
N SER A 263 -23.14 -17.19 -10.85
CA SER A 263 -22.21 -18.28 -11.20
C SER A 263 -20.76 -17.82 -11.42
N ALA A 264 -20.57 -16.57 -11.84
CA ALA A 264 -19.25 -15.95 -11.99
C ALA A 264 -18.47 -15.84 -10.66
N THR A 265 -19.18 -15.78 -9.52
CA THR A 265 -18.57 -15.62 -8.20
C THR A 265 -17.63 -16.76 -7.85
N SER A 266 -17.79 -17.96 -8.43
CA SER A 266 -16.88 -19.11 -8.26
C SER A 266 -15.41 -18.83 -8.57
N THR A 267 -15.11 -17.78 -9.34
CA THR A 267 -13.74 -17.37 -9.68
C THR A 267 -13.27 -16.11 -8.98
N TRP A 268 -14.16 -15.45 -8.21
CA TRP A 268 -13.86 -14.21 -7.51
C TRP A 268 -12.92 -14.46 -6.33
N ASN A 269 -12.20 -13.41 -5.92
CA ASN A 269 -11.33 -13.42 -4.74
C ASN A 269 -10.35 -14.61 -4.75
N SER A 270 -9.68 -14.82 -5.87
CA SER A 270 -8.74 -15.94 -6.08
C SER A 270 -9.38 -17.32 -5.87
N GLY A 271 -10.66 -17.46 -6.19
CA GLY A 271 -11.44 -18.69 -6.03
C GLY A 271 -12.19 -18.81 -4.71
N ALA A 272 -12.03 -17.85 -3.77
CA ALA A 272 -12.75 -17.87 -2.50
C ALA A 272 -14.24 -17.50 -2.61
N GLY A 273 -14.73 -17.19 -3.81
CA GLY A 273 -16.14 -16.87 -4.00
C GLY A 273 -16.47 -15.40 -3.70
N PHE A 274 -17.75 -15.13 -3.47
CA PHE A 274 -18.25 -13.84 -3.00
C PHE A 274 -17.73 -13.50 -1.59
N VAL A 275 -17.57 -12.21 -1.28
CA VAL A 275 -17.21 -11.74 0.08
C VAL A 275 -18.50 -11.51 0.88
N PRO A 276 -18.75 -12.24 1.98
CA PRO A 276 -19.94 -12.05 2.82
C PRO A 276 -20.17 -10.59 3.25
N ILE A 277 -21.41 -10.12 3.14
CA ILE A 277 -21.81 -8.77 3.55
C ILE A 277 -21.90 -8.72 5.07
N GLY A 278 -21.32 -7.69 5.69
CA GLY A 278 -21.42 -7.52 7.13
C GLY A 278 -20.34 -8.25 7.94
N GLY A 279 -19.20 -8.59 7.33
CA GLY A 279 -18.09 -9.30 7.99
C GLY A 279 -17.40 -8.49 9.10
N ASN A 280 -16.74 -7.38 8.75
CA ASN A 280 -16.07 -6.52 9.74
C ASN A 280 -17.03 -5.59 10.48
N THR A 281 -18.15 -5.24 9.85
CA THR A 281 -19.17 -4.33 10.39
C THR A 281 -20.53 -4.92 10.08
N PRO A 282 -21.31 -5.37 11.08
CA PRO A 282 -22.59 -6.03 10.85
C PRO A 282 -23.53 -5.21 9.97
N PHE A 283 -24.30 -5.90 9.12
CA PHE A 283 -25.31 -5.27 8.28
C PHE A 283 -26.51 -4.85 9.14
N THR A 284 -26.74 -3.55 9.28
CA THR A 284 -27.82 -2.96 10.09
C THR A 284 -28.88 -2.21 9.27
N GLY A 285 -28.67 -2.13 7.96
CA GLY A 285 -29.63 -1.59 7.01
C GLY A 285 -30.72 -2.59 6.60
N SER A 286 -31.37 -2.36 5.46
CA SER A 286 -32.38 -3.28 4.90
C SER A 286 -32.00 -3.80 3.53
N PHE A 287 -32.23 -5.07 3.26
CA PHE A 287 -32.15 -5.67 1.93
C PHE A 287 -33.48 -6.33 1.59
N ASP A 288 -34.22 -5.74 0.66
CA ASP A 288 -35.47 -6.32 0.14
C ASP A 288 -35.24 -6.91 -1.25
N GLY A 289 -35.30 -8.24 -1.36
CA GLY A 289 -35.16 -8.96 -2.61
C GLY A 289 -36.35 -8.79 -3.55
N GLN A 290 -37.47 -8.22 -3.10
CA GLN A 290 -38.71 -8.01 -3.89
C GLN A 290 -39.27 -9.28 -4.57
N GLY A 291 -38.85 -10.46 -4.13
CA GLY A 291 -39.21 -11.76 -4.72
C GLY A 291 -38.32 -12.20 -5.88
N PHE A 292 -37.28 -11.45 -6.23
CA PHE A 292 -36.24 -11.88 -7.18
C PHE A 292 -35.32 -12.91 -6.56
N VAL A 293 -34.54 -13.58 -7.42
CA VAL A 293 -33.61 -14.63 -7.01
C VAL A 293 -32.15 -14.34 -7.36
N ILE A 294 -31.24 -14.82 -6.52
CA ILE A 294 -29.80 -14.90 -6.84
C ILE A 294 -29.47 -16.37 -7.06
N THR A 295 -29.04 -16.70 -8.28
CA THR A 295 -28.76 -18.09 -8.67
C THR A 295 -27.26 -18.35 -8.75
N GLY A 296 -26.76 -19.51 -8.33
CA GLY A 296 -25.38 -19.94 -8.57
C GLY A 296 -24.32 -19.26 -7.72
N LEU A 297 -24.71 -18.64 -6.60
CA LEU A 297 -23.77 -17.95 -5.70
C LEU A 297 -22.79 -18.96 -5.06
N THR A 298 -21.50 -18.68 -5.19
CA THR A 298 -20.42 -19.47 -4.60
C THR A 298 -19.71 -18.66 -3.52
N ILE A 299 -19.53 -19.25 -2.34
CA ILE A 299 -18.69 -18.73 -1.25
C ILE A 299 -17.86 -19.88 -0.72
N ASP A 300 -16.54 -19.84 -0.91
CA ASP A 300 -15.61 -20.90 -0.47
C ASP A 300 -14.60 -20.32 0.54
N ARG A 301 -15.00 -20.33 1.82
CA ARG A 301 -14.29 -19.75 2.95
C ARG A 301 -14.17 -20.75 4.09
N THR A 302 -13.71 -21.96 3.78
CA THR A 302 -13.64 -23.13 4.69
C THR A 302 -12.97 -22.88 6.05
N THR A 303 -12.15 -21.84 6.20
CA THR A 303 -11.46 -21.50 7.45
C THR A 303 -12.02 -20.26 8.16
N GLU A 304 -13.01 -19.58 7.59
CA GLU A 304 -13.57 -18.35 8.15
C GLU A 304 -14.91 -18.64 8.83
N ASP A 305 -15.16 -17.95 9.94
CA ASP A 305 -16.47 -17.98 10.60
C ASP A 305 -17.43 -16.96 9.96
N TYR A 306 -18.73 -17.12 10.22
CA TYR A 306 -19.78 -16.20 9.77
C TYR A 306 -19.89 -16.17 8.24
N VAL A 307 -20.22 -17.31 7.65
CA VAL A 307 -20.25 -17.48 6.19
C VAL A 307 -21.68 -17.60 5.69
N GLY A 308 -22.04 -16.76 4.74
CA GLY A 308 -23.32 -16.70 4.03
C GLY A 308 -23.31 -15.50 3.08
N LEU A 309 -24.41 -15.25 2.35
CA LEU A 309 -24.54 -13.99 1.59
C LEU A 309 -24.28 -12.79 2.52
N PHE A 310 -24.84 -12.85 3.72
CA PHE A 310 -24.49 -12.00 4.85
C PHE A 310 -23.62 -12.79 5.84
N ALA A 311 -22.49 -12.23 6.27
CA ALA A 311 -21.76 -12.76 7.41
C ALA A 311 -22.58 -12.59 8.69
N VAL A 312 -22.92 -11.32 9.00
CA VAL A 312 -23.70 -10.96 10.18
C VAL A 312 -24.78 -9.96 9.79
N ILE A 313 -26.04 -10.34 10.01
CA ILE A 313 -27.16 -9.38 10.05
C ILE A 313 -27.23 -8.87 11.49
N GLY A 314 -26.87 -7.60 11.70
CA GLY A 314 -26.80 -6.97 13.00
C GLY A 314 -28.16 -6.52 13.55
N ASP A 315 -28.15 -6.03 14.79
CA ASP A 315 -29.35 -5.47 15.43
C ASP A 315 -29.99 -4.38 14.58
N GLY A 316 -31.29 -4.50 14.32
CA GLY A 316 -32.04 -3.57 13.47
C GLY A 316 -31.94 -3.87 11.96
N GLY A 317 -31.01 -4.73 11.55
CA GLY A 317 -30.90 -5.17 10.16
C GLY A 317 -32.10 -5.99 9.70
N THR A 318 -32.52 -5.81 8.46
CA THR A 318 -33.64 -6.58 7.86
C THR A 318 -33.25 -7.16 6.51
N VAL A 319 -33.57 -8.44 6.30
CA VAL A 319 -33.38 -9.12 5.02
C VAL A 319 -34.66 -9.84 4.65
N SER A 320 -35.29 -9.46 3.55
CA SER A 320 -36.62 -9.97 3.18
C SER A 320 -36.76 -10.33 1.71
N ASN A 321 -37.71 -11.23 1.42
CA ASN A 321 -38.20 -11.53 0.07
C ASN A 321 -37.10 -11.88 -0.94
N ILE A 322 -36.06 -12.58 -0.51
CA ILE A 322 -34.96 -13.00 -1.38
C ILE A 322 -34.91 -14.53 -1.50
N GLY A 323 -34.87 -15.01 -2.73
CA GLY A 323 -34.57 -16.41 -3.03
C GLY A 323 -33.10 -16.58 -3.40
N LEU A 324 -32.45 -17.56 -2.82
CA LEU A 324 -31.11 -17.98 -3.22
C LEU A 324 -31.21 -19.38 -3.80
N GLU A 325 -30.77 -19.58 -5.04
CA GLU A 325 -30.93 -20.85 -5.76
C GLU A 325 -29.60 -21.37 -6.27
N GLN A 326 -29.44 -22.70 -6.30
CA GLN A 326 -28.21 -23.36 -6.74
C GLN A 326 -26.96 -22.83 -6.01
N LEU A 327 -27.09 -22.58 -4.71
CA LEU A 327 -25.99 -22.14 -3.86
C LEU A 327 -24.90 -23.21 -3.73
N SER A 328 -23.65 -22.76 -3.58
CA SER A 328 -22.52 -23.58 -3.12
C SER A 328 -21.74 -22.81 -2.08
N ILE A 329 -22.01 -23.07 -0.80
CA ILE A 329 -21.38 -22.37 0.32
C ILE A 329 -20.55 -23.34 1.15
N SER A 330 -19.31 -22.95 1.43
CA SER A 330 -18.38 -23.67 2.31
C SER A 330 -17.77 -22.71 3.32
N GLY A 331 -17.88 -23.02 4.61
CA GLY A 331 -17.46 -22.15 5.70
C GLY A 331 -16.84 -22.86 6.91
N GLY A 332 -16.29 -22.09 7.83
CA GLY A 332 -15.81 -22.53 9.14
C GLY A 332 -16.96 -22.73 10.13
N GLY A 333 -17.06 -21.86 11.14
CA GLY A 333 -18.18 -21.80 12.07
C GLY A 333 -19.28 -20.84 11.62
N ASN A 334 -20.49 -21.02 12.15
CA ASN A 334 -21.66 -20.19 11.83
C ASN A 334 -21.84 -20.00 10.31
N THR A 335 -22.15 -21.09 9.62
CA THR A 335 -22.31 -21.10 8.16
C THR A 335 -23.79 -21.30 7.80
N GLY A 336 -24.31 -20.45 6.91
CA GLY A 336 -25.65 -20.59 6.37
C GLY A 336 -25.81 -20.05 4.97
N GLY A 337 -26.87 -20.51 4.29
CA GLY A 337 -27.21 -20.09 2.93
C GLY A 337 -27.33 -18.56 2.77
N LEU A 338 -28.15 -17.97 3.63
CA LEU A 338 -28.43 -16.53 3.63
C LEU A 338 -27.54 -15.77 4.61
N ALA A 339 -27.38 -16.29 5.83
CA ALA A 339 -26.58 -15.61 6.85
C ALA A 339 -25.73 -16.58 7.67
N GLY A 340 -24.51 -16.16 8.01
CA GLY A 340 -23.71 -16.85 9.02
C GLY A 340 -24.32 -16.69 10.43
N GLU A 341 -24.58 -15.44 10.81
CA GLU A 341 -25.28 -15.08 12.05
C GLU A 341 -26.41 -14.06 11.81
N ASN A 342 -27.54 -14.27 12.48
CA ASN A 342 -28.68 -13.36 12.48
C ASN A 342 -28.99 -12.81 13.88
N ASN A 343 -28.79 -11.51 14.07
CA ASN A 343 -29.29 -10.72 15.19
C ASN A 343 -30.46 -9.79 14.77
N GLY A 344 -30.72 -9.68 13.46
CA GLY A 344 -31.79 -8.86 12.88
C GLY A 344 -33.07 -9.64 12.57
N THR A 345 -33.80 -9.22 11.54
CA THR A 345 -35.04 -9.89 11.09
C THR A 345 -34.88 -10.46 9.69
N ILE A 346 -35.23 -11.73 9.52
CA ILE A 346 -35.32 -12.40 8.22
C ILE A 346 -36.78 -12.78 7.94
N SER A 347 -37.32 -12.44 6.77
CA SER A 347 -38.70 -12.78 6.41
C SER A 347 -38.94 -13.06 4.94
N GLY A 348 -39.69 -14.11 4.61
CA GLY A 348 -40.08 -14.40 3.22
C GLY A 348 -38.89 -14.81 2.33
N SER A 349 -37.82 -15.34 2.93
CA SER A 349 -36.57 -15.62 2.22
C SER A 349 -36.25 -17.11 2.21
N TYR A 350 -35.48 -17.56 1.23
CA TYR A 350 -35.06 -18.96 1.18
C TYR A 350 -33.68 -19.18 0.58
N ALA A 351 -33.12 -20.35 0.90
CA ALA A 351 -31.88 -20.85 0.33
C ALA A 351 -32.10 -22.27 -0.22
N ASP A 352 -31.78 -22.48 -1.49
CA ASP A 352 -31.77 -23.77 -2.19
C ASP A 352 -30.37 -24.05 -2.73
N GLY A 353 -29.69 -25.04 -2.18
CA GLY A 353 -28.34 -25.43 -2.60
C GLY A 353 -27.54 -26.11 -1.50
N ASP A 354 -26.25 -26.31 -1.76
CA ASP A 354 -25.35 -27.00 -0.84
C ASP A 354 -24.70 -26.00 0.13
N VAL A 355 -24.80 -26.30 1.44
CA VAL A 355 -24.16 -25.55 2.52
C VAL A 355 -23.32 -26.53 3.35
N ASP A 356 -22.01 -26.36 3.32
CA ASP A 356 -21.04 -27.15 4.07
C ASP A 356 -20.30 -26.27 5.09
N GLY A 357 -20.16 -26.74 6.32
CA GLY A 357 -19.44 -26.00 7.35
C GLY A 357 -18.83 -26.86 8.46
N SER A 358 -17.80 -26.36 9.13
CA SER A 358 -17.07 -27.16 10.12
C SER A 358 -17.73 -27.25 11.51
N ALA A 359 -18.56 -26.28 11.92
CA ALA A 359 -19.13 -26.24 13.28
C ALA A 359 -20.66 -26.10 13.32
N VAL A 360 -21.16 -24.86 13.36
CA VAL A 360 -22.60 -24.54 13.40
C VAL A 360 -23.06 -24.27 11.97
N VAL A 361 -23.94 -25.10 11.44
CA VAL A 361 -24.38 -25.04 10.04
C VAL A 361 -25.91 -25.10 9.96
N GLY A 362 -26.51 -24.13 9.28
CA GLY A 362 -27.93 -24.15 8.96
C GLY A 362 -28.18 -23.92 7.49
N GLY A 363 -29.20 -24.57 6.91
CA GLY A 363 -29.47 -24.38 5.47
C GLY A 363 -29.79 -22.93 5.10
N LEU A 364 -30.43 -22.16 5.98
CA LEU A 364 -30.68 -20.72 5.79
C LEU A 364 -29.74 -19.86 6.65
N VAL A 365 -29.64 -20.16 7.96
CA VAL A 365 -28.84 -19.37 8.90
C VAL A 365 -27.99 -20.27 9.78
N GLY A 366 -26.70 -19.96 9.96
CA GLY A 366 -25.85 -20.68 10.90
C GLY A 366 -26.33 -20.53 12.35
N LEU A 367 -26.13 -19.36 12.93
CA LEU A 367 -26.56 -19.00 14.28
C LEU A 367 -27.68 -17.95 14.23
N ASN A 368 -28.81 -18.21 14.91
CA ASN A 368 -29.93 -17.26 14.95
C ASN A 368 -30.28 -16.82 16.37
N ASN A 369 -30.07 -15.54 16.66
CA ASN A 369 -30.42 -14.90 17.94
C ASN A 369 -31.73 -14.11 17.89
N SER A 370 -32.41 -14.06 16.73
CA SER A 370 -33.57 -13.17 16.52
C SER A 370 -34.64 -13.81 15.61
N ASN A 371 -35.47 -13.00 14.95
CA ASN A 371 -36.68 -13.49 14.27
C ASN A 371 -36.41 -13.98 12.85
N ILE A 372 -36.93 -15.18 12.55
CA ILE A 372 -37.04 -15.74 11.19
C ILE A 372 -38.49 -16.13 10.97
N SER A 373 -39.13 -15.60 9.94
CA SER A 373 -40.52 -15.92 9.60
C SER A 373 -40.72 -16.20 8.12
N GLU A 374 -41.68 -17.06 7.77
CA GLU A 374 -42.07 -17.32 6.37
C GLU A 374 -40.89 -17.70 5.45
N SER A 375 -39.87 -18.35 6.03
CA SER A 375 -38.62 -18.64 5.37
C SER A 375 -38.36 -20.15 5.39
N TYR A 376 -37.65 -20.64 4.38
CA TYR A 376 -37.33 -22.07 4.26
C TYR A 376 -35.93 -22.29 3.69
N SER A 377 -35.47 -23.51 3.79
CA SER A 377 -34.27 -23.98 3.11
C SER A 377 -34.58 -25.27 2.37
N ALA A 378 -33.90 -25.45 1.25
CA ALA A 378 -33.86 -26.66 0.45
C ALA A 378 -32.40 -26.93 0.07
N GLY A 379 -32.08 -28.18 -0.24
CA GLY A 379 -30.70 -28.58 -0.54
C GLY A 379 -29.96 -29.25 0.62
N THR A 380 -28.68 -29.52 0.40
CA THR A 380 -27.88 -30.35 1.30
C THR A 380 -27.23 -29.47 2.36
N VAL A 381 -27.38 -29.84 3.63
CA VAL A 381 -26.66 -29.21 4.75
C VAL A 381 -25.69 -30.23 5.34
N ALA A 382 -24.40 -29.91 5.32
CA ALA A 382 -23.32 -30.75 5.83
C ALA A 382 -22.49 -30.01 6.89
N GLY A 383 -22.01 -30.76 7.88
CA GLY A 383 -21.06 -30.25 8.86
C GLY A 383 -20.67 -31.27 9.92
N THR A 384 -19.98 -30.84 10.98
CA THR A 384 -19.40 -31.77 11.97
C THR A 384 -19.91 -31.65 13.40
N GLN A 385 -20.61 -30.56 13.77
CA GLN A 385 -21.10 -30.34 15.14
C GLN A 385 -22.61 -30.12 15.21
N ASP A 386 -23.09 -28.88 15.04
CA ASP A 386 -24.49 -28.50 15.18
C ASP A 386 -25.08 -28.18 13.80
N ILE A 387 -25.89 -29.11 13.28
CA ILE A 387 -26.42 -29.04 11.92
C ILE A 387 -27.94 -29.00 11.98
N GLY A 388 -28.54 -27.97 11.39
CA GLY A 388 -29.99 -27.88 11.26
C GLY A 388 -30.44 -27.60 9.84
N GLY A 389 -31.61 -28.15 9.47
CA GLY A 389 -32.15 -27.98 8.13
C GLY A 389 -32.35 -26.51 7.78
N LEU A 390 -32.93 -25.72 8.68
CA LEU A 390 -33.17 -24.29 8.50
C LEU A 390 -32.13 -23.43 9.25
N VAL A 391 -31.95 -23.69 10.55
CA VAL A 391 -31.07 -22.96 11.47
C VAL A 391 -30.16 -23.95 12.18
N GLY A 392 -28.86 -23.65 12.31
CA GLY A 392 -27.91 -24.49 13.05
C GLY A 392 -28.10 -24.43 14.56
N LEU A 393 -28.11 -23.22 15.14
CA LEU A 393 -28.33 -22.97 16.58
C LEU A 393 -29.30 -21.83 16.85
#